data_AF-B4YQT5-F1
#
_entry.id   AF-B4YQT5-F1
#
_cell.length_a   1.000
_cell.length_b   1.000
_cell.length_c   1.000
_cell.angle_alpha   90.00
_cell.angle_beta   90.00
_cell.angle_gamma   90.00
#
_symmetry.space_group_name_H-M   'P 1'
#
loop_
_entity.id
_entity.type
_entity.pdbx_description
1 polymer ?
#
loop_
_entity_poly.entity_id
_entity_poly.type
_entity_poly.pdbx_seq_one_letter_code
_entity_poly.pdbx_strand_id
1 'polypeptide(L)'
;FFIAGFETSSTTMAYGLYELAKNPEVQTKLRNEILEALKETDGKLTYEMVTTLPYLHMVLLESLRLHPILLWLDRLSGKNYTFPGTNIIVEKGVPVVIPVKSLHYNSQYFPNPEKFIPERFSEENIGSIVPFSAGPRRAAR
;
A
#
# COMPACT_ATOMS: atom_id res chain seq x y z
N PHE A 1 -7.76 -19.36 0.09
CA PHE A 1 -6.38 -18.86 -0.01
C PHE A 1 -5.99 -18.52 -1.45
N PHE A 2 -6.02 -19.47 -2.39
CA PHE A 2 -5.54 -19.26 -3.77
C PHE A 2 -6.27 -18.13 -4.54
N ILE A 3 -7.61 -18.17 -4.61
CA ILE A 3 -8.40 -17.17 -5.38
C ILE A 3 -8.21 -15.75 -4.82
N ALA A 4 -8.36 -15.59 -3.51
CA ALA A 4 -8.21 -14.29 -2.84
C ALA A 4 -6.78 -13.71 -2.97
N GLY A 5 -5.75 -14.56 -2.88
CA GLY A 5 -4.35 -14.14 -3.08
C GLY A 5 -4.01 -13.88 -4.56
N PHE A 6 -4.63 -14.62 -5.47
CA PHE A 6 -4.41 -14.49 -6.91
C PHE A 6 -5.02 -13.19 -7.47
N GLU A 7 -6.30 -12.91 -7.19
CA GLU A 7 -6.94 -11.68 -7.66
C GLU A 7 -6.25 -10.43 -7.11
N THR A 8 -5.88 -10.45 -5.83
CA THR A 8 -5.19 -9.30 -5.21
C THR A 8 -3.80 -9.07 -5.78
N SER A 9 -2.99 -10.12 -5.92
CA SER A 9 -1.62 -10.01 -6.45
C SER A 9 -1.62 -9.64 -7.94
N SER A 10 -2.48 -10.28 -8.76
CA SER A 10 -2.59 -9.97 -10.19
C SER A 10 -3.06 -8.54 -10.44
N THR A 11 -4.05 -8.07 -9.67
CA THR A 11 -4.51 -6.68 -9.74
C THR A 11 -3.43 -5.69 -9.33
N THR A 12 -2.64 -6.00 -8.29
CA THR A 12 -1.51 -5.16 -7.87
C THR A 12 -0.46 -5.05 -8.97
N MET A 13 -0.08 -6.18 -9.59
CA MET A 13 0.88 -6.19 -10.69
C MET A 13 0.36 -5.38 -11.88
N ALA A 14 -0.92 -5.53 -12.24
CA ALA A 14 -1.52 -4.78 -13.34
C ALA A 14 -1.48 -3.27 -13.11
N TYR A 15 -1.86 -2.80 -11.91
CA TYR A 15 -1.79 -1.37 -11.57
C TYR A 15 -0.36 -0.86 -11.47
N GLY A 16 0.57 -1.66 -10.92
CA GLY A 16 1.98 -1.30 -10.86
C GLY A 16 2.57 -1.10 -12.26
N LEU A 17 2.30 -2.03 -13.19
CA LEU A 17 2.73 -1.90 -14.58
C LEU A 17 2.07 -0.70 -15.30
N TYR A 18 0.79 -0.46 -15.02
CA TYR A 18 0.06 0.69 -15.56
C TYR A 18 0.69 2.03 -15.12
N GLU A 19 1.02 2.18 -13.84
CA GLU A 19 1.67 3.40 -13.36
C GLU A 19 3.11 3.52 -13.84
N LEU A 20 3.86 2.42 -13.96
CA LEU A 20 5.21 2.46 -14.56
C LEU A 20 5.16 2.91 -16.03
N ALA A 21 4.18 2.46 -16.81
CA ALA A 21 4.01 2.88 -18.20
C ALA A 21 3.68 4.37 -18.34
N LYS A 22 2.96 4.95 -17.36
CA LYS A 22 2.63 6.38 -17.30
C LYS A 22 3.75 7.26 -16.75
N ASN A 23 4.70 6.69 -16.02
CA ASN A 23 5.76 7.42 -15.33
C ASN A 23 7.15 6.89 -15.77
N PRO A 24 7.64 7.26 -16.98
CA PRO A 24 8.90 6.73 -17.53
C PRO A 24 10.14 6.99 -16.67
N GLU A 25 10.15 8.10 -15.91
CA GLU A 25 11.24 8.41 -14.98
C GLU A 25 11.31 7.41 -13.83
N VAL A 26 10.16 7.07 -13.25
CA VAL A 26 10.04 6.04 -12.20
C VAL A 26 10.42 4.67 -12.74
N GLN A 27 9.97 4.35 -13.96
CA GLN A 27 10.33 3.10 -14.64
C GLN A 27 11.84 2.99 -14.87
N THR A 28 12.47 4.05 -15.36
CA THR A 28 13.92 4.11 -15.57
C THR A 28 14.68 3.91 -14.26
N LYS A 29 14.27 4.62 -13.20
CA LYS A 29 14.89 4.51 -11.88
C LYS A 29 14.78 3.10 -11.30
N LEU A 30 13.60 2.48 -11.36
CA LEU A 30 13.39 1.10 -10.93
C LEU A 30 14.20 0.11 -11.76
N ARG A 31 14.26 0.30 -13.08
CA ARG A 31 15.06 -0.55 -13.96
C ARG A 31 16.54 -0.48 -13.60
N ASN A 32 17.06 0.71 -13.28
CA ASN A 32 18.45 0.88 -12.88
C ASN A 32 18.76 0.12 -11.59
N GLU A 33 17.92 0.23 -10.55
CA GLU A 33 18.06 -0.54 -9.31
C GLU A 33 18.10 -2.05 -9.58
N ILE A 34 17.18 -2.57 -10.41
CA ILE A 34 17.14 -4.00 -10.75
C ILE A 34 18.41 -4.41 -11.50
N LEU A 35 18.88 -3.59 -12.46
CA LEU A 35 20.09 -3.89 -13.22
C LEU A 35 21.36 -3.83 -12.37
N GLU A 36 21.42 -2.95 -11.37
CA GLU A 36 22.51 -2.88 -10.40
C GLU A 36 22.54 -4.13 -9.52
N ALA A 37 21.40 -4.50 -8.94
CA ALA A 37 21.29 -5.72 -8.14
C ALA A 37 21.60 -6.99 -8.95
N LEU A 38 21.23 -7.04 -10.24
CA LEU A 38 21.61 -8.15 -11.12
C LEU A 38 23.12 -8.25 -11.33
N LYS A 39 23.87 -7.12 -11.33
CA LYS A 39 25.34 -7.19 -11.44
C LYS A 39 25.96 -7.80 -10.20
N GLU A 40 25.40 -7.50 -9.03
CA GLU A 40 25.90 -8.03 -7.74
C GLU A 40 25.65 -9.54 -7.58
N THR A 41 24.66 -10.09 -8.29
CA THR A 41 24.30 -11.51 -8.26
C THR A 41 24.77 -12.32 -9.47
N ASP A 42 25.76 -11.82 -10.24
CA ASP A 42 26.23 -12.43 -11.50
C ASP A 42 25.08 -12.73 -12.50
N GLY A 43 24.11 -11.82 -12.58
CA GLY A 43 22.94 -11.92 -13.44
C GLY A 43 21.85 -12.87 -12.94
N LYS A 44 21.97 -13.41 -11.71
CA LYS A 44 20.99 -14.37 -11.17
C LYS A 44 19.87 -13.63 -10.45
N LEU A 45 18.64 -13.91 -10.84
CA LEU A 45 17.46 -13.51 -10.08
C LEU A 45 17.29 -14.47 -8.89
N THR A 46 17.49 -13.96 -7.68
CA THR A 46 17.28 -14.73 -6.44
C THR A 46 16.15 -14.11 -5.62
N TYR A 47 15.51 -14.94 -4.77
CA TYR A 47 14.47 -14.46 -3.87
C TYR A 47 14.99 -13.35 -2.95
N GLU A 48 16.16 -13.58 -2.34
CA GLU A 48 16.82 -12.62 -1.45
C GLU A 48 17.01 -11.27 -2.13
N MET A 49 17.59 -11.27 -3.33
CA MET A 49 17.79 -10.06 -4.13
C MET A 49 16.49 -9.30 -4.39
N VAL A 50 15.42 -9.98 -4.84
CA VAL A 50 14.13 -9.30 -5.10
C VAL A 50 13.53 -8.71 -3.83
N THR A 51 13.68 -9.39 -2.69
CA THR A 51 13.12 -8.93 -1.41
C THR A 51 13.88 -7.78 -0.76
N THR A 52 15.09 -7.47 -1.21
CA THR A 52 15.93 -6.40 -0.66
C THR A 52 15.94 -5.13 -1.50
N LEU A 53 15.23 -5.08 -2.63
CA LEU A 53 15.17 -3.89 -3.50
C LEU A 53 14.27 -2.79 -2.91
N PRO A 54 14.82 -1.70 -2.36
CA PRO A 54 14.03 -0.70 -1.65
C PRO A 54 13.09 0.08 -2.57
N TYR A 55 13.53 0.46 -3.76
CA TYR A 55 12.72 1.24 -4.68
C TYR A 55 11.61 0.41 -5.33
N LEU A 56 11.87 -0.87 -5.65
CA LEU A 56 10.82 -1.81 -6.01
C LEU A 56 9.73 -1.88 -4.93
N HIS A 57 10.12 -1.96 -3.65
CA HIS A 57 9.17 -1.98 -2.55
C HIS A 57 8.34 -0.69 -2.48
N MET A 58 8.98 0.47 -2.65
CA MET A 58 8.30 1.77 -2.71
C MET A 58 7.27 1.84 -3.85
N VAL A 59 7.64 1.37 -5.05
CA VAL A 59 6.75 1.32 -6.22
C VAL A 59 5.52 0.46 -5.95
N LEU A 60 5.71 -0.71 -5.32
CA LEU A 60 4.60 -1.61 -4.97
C LEU A 60 3.66 -0.98 -3.94
N LEU A 61 4.21 -0.37 -2.88
CA LEU A 61 3.42 0.29 -1.85
C LEU A 61 2.64 1.49 -2.39
N GLU A 62 3.25 2.31 -3.23
CA GLU A 62 2.56 3.44 -3.86
C GLU A 62 1.49 2.99 -4.85
N SER A 63 1.70 1.87 -5.54
CA SER A 63 0.68 1.27 -6.40
C SER A 63 -0.54 0.84 -5.59
N LEU A 64 -0.34 0.21 -4.43
CA LEU A 64 -1.41 -0.20 -3.53
C LEU A 64 -2.09 0.99 -2.84
N ARG A 65 -1.36 2.08 -2.58
CA ARG A 65 -1.94 3.31 -2.04
C ARG A 65 -2.89 3.95 -3.06
N LEU A 66 -2.39 4.17 -4.29
CA LEU A 66 -3.13 4.86 -5.35
C LEU A 66 -4.27 3.98 -5.91
N HIS A 67 -4.06 2.67 -6.00
CA HIS A 67 -5.02 1.70 -6.51
C HIS A 67 -5.33 0.61 -5.47
N PRO A 68 -6.01 0.95 -4.37
CA PRO A 68 -6.31 -0.01 -3.33
C PRO A 68 -7.31 -1.05 -3.84
N ILE A 69 -6.98 -2.33 -3.67
CA ILE A 69 -7.81 -3.46 -4.11
C ILE A 69 -9.11 -3.52 -3.30
N LEU A 70 -9.00 -3.21 -2.00
CA LEU A 70 -10.15 -3.13 -1.10
C LEU A 70 -10.46 -1.66 -0.80
N LEU A 71 -11.62 -1.19 -1.24
CA LEU A 71 -12.00 0.22 -1.19
C LEU A 71 -12.44 0.68 0.21
N TRP A 72 -12.93 -0.25 1.03
CA TRP A 72 -13.32 -0.01 2.42
C TRP A 72 -13.09 -1.26 3.28
N LEU A 73 -12.96 -1.06 4.59
CA LEU A 73 -12.95 -2.14 5.58
C LEU A 73 -14.21 -2.06 6.43
N ASP A 74 -14.84 -3.19 6.70
CA ASP A 74 -16.01 -3.29 7.58
C ASP A 74 -15.63 -3.88 8.95
N ARG A 75 -16.26 -3.38 10.00
CA ARG A 75 -16.18 -3.91 11.36
C ARG A 75 -17.57 -3.94 11.95
N LEU A 76 -17.85 -4.92 12.82
CA LEU A 76 -19.07 -4.94 13.61
C LEU A 76 -18.73 -4.57 15.05
N SER A 77 -19.42 -3.58 15.61
CA SER A 77 -19.16 -3.16 16.97
C SER A 77 -19.54 -4.25 17.98
N GLY A 78 -18.57 -4.75 18.74
CA GLY A 78 -18.80 -5.82 19.74
C GLY A 78 -19.44 -5.32 21.04
N LYS A 79 -19.40 -4.02 21.29
CA LYS A 79 -19.91 -3.35 22.50
C LYS A 79 -20.15 -1.88 22.19
N ASN A 80 -20.97 -1.19 22.99
CA ASN A 80 -21.12 0.26 22.86
C ASN A 80 -19.75 0.93 23.02
N TYR A 81 -19.41 1.81 22.08
CA TYR A 81 -18.12 2.51 22.04
C TYR A 81 -18.33 4.00 21.79
N THR A 82 -17.77 4.83 22.66
CA THR A 82 -17.76 6.28 22.50
C THR A 82 -16.39 6.71 22.00
N PHE A 83 -16.35 7.48 20.90
CA PHE A 83 -15.07 8.01 20.41
C PHE A 83 -14.53 9.06 21.38
N PRO A 84 -13.26 8.94 21.83
CA PRO A 84 -12.64 9.92 22.72
C PRO A 84 -12.76 11.35 22.18
N GLY A 85 -13.12 12.30 23.05
CA GLY A 85 -13.29 13.70 22.67
C GLY A 85 -14.60 14.02 21.93
N THR A 86 -15.53 13.06 21.81
CA THR A 86 -16.84 13.27 21.19
C THR A 86 -17.96 12.66 22.02
N ASN A 87 -19.21 13.04 21.72
CA ASN A 87 -20.41 12.38 22.25
C ASN A 87 -20.98 11.32 21.28
N ILE A 88 -20.20 10.91 20.27
CA ILE A 88 -20.65 9.95 19.26
C ILE A 88 -20.51 8.54 19.83
N ILE A 89 -21.64 7.83 19.93
CA ILE A 89 -21.72 6.46 20.43
C ILE A 89 -22.02 5.52 19.26
N VAL A 90 -21.19 4.50 19.10
CA VAL A 90 -21.44 3.36 18.22
C VAL A 90 -21.98 2.22 19.07
N GLU A 91 -23.26 1.92 18.93
CA GLU A 91 -23.91 0.85 19.68
C GLU A 91 -23.39 -0.54 19.27
N LYS A 92 -23.50 -1.51 20.18
CA LYS A 92 -23.22 -2.91 19.89
C LYS A 92 -24.06 -3.38 18.69
N GLY A 93 -23.42 -4.06 17.75
CA GLY A 93 -24.06 -4.57 16.54
C GLY A 93 -24.16 -3.55 15.40
N VAL A 94 -23.75 -2.30 15.60
CA VAL A 94 -23.67 -1.31 14.52
C VAL A 94 -22.45 -1.60 13.64
N PRO A 95 -22.62 -1.70 12.30
CA PRO A 95 -21.50 -1.77 11.36
C PRO A 95 -20.73 -0.45 11.29
N VAL A 96 -19.41 -0.54 11.25
CA VAL A 96 -18.48 0.57 11.06
C VAL A 96 -17.71 0.34 9.78
N VAL A 97 -17.73 1.33 8.88
CA VAL A 97 -17.02 1.28 7.60
C VAL A 97 -15.86 2.28 7.62
N ILE A 98 -14.67 1.81 7.27
CA ILE A 98 -13.47 2.62 7.15
C ILE A 98 -13.20 2.84 5.66
N PRO A 99 -13.35 4.07 5.13
CA PRO A 99 -13.24 4.34 3.69
C PRO A 99 -11.78 4.46 3.25
N VAL A 100 -11.14 3.33 2.99
CA VAL A 100 -9.71 3.19 2.66
C VAL A 100 -9.30 4.09 1.50
N LYS A 101 -10.01 4.00 0.36
CA LYS A 101 -9.67 4.82 -0.81
C LYS A 101 -9.76 6.31 -0.51
N SER A 102 -10.76 6.73 0.26
CA SER A 102 -10.90 8.16 0.63
C SER A 102 -9.76 8.63 1.52
N LEU A 103 -9.30 7.79 2.46
CA LEU A 103 -8.14 8.10 3.30
C LEU A 103 -6.85 8.18 2.49
N HIS A 104 -6.64 7.25 1.55
CA HIS A 104 -5.47 7.24 0.67
C HIS A 104 -5.41 8.46 -0.27
N TYR A 105 -6.56 9.03 -0.60
CA TYR A 105 -6.69 10.20 -1.47
C TYR A 105 -6.83 11.53 -0.70
N ASN A 106 -6.78 11.49 0.64
CA ASN A 106 -6.89 12.70 1.44
C ASN A 106 -5.54 13.43 1.49
N SER A 107 -5.51 14.67 0.98
CA SER A 107 -4.32 15.50 0.92
C SER A 107 -3.72 15.87 2.28
N GLN A 108 -4.50 15.76 3.36
CA GLN A 108 -4.01 15.94 4.73
C GLN A 108 -3.01 14.85 5.13
N TYR A 109 -3.21 13.62 4.64
CA TYR A 109 -2.33 12.49 4.92
C TYR A 109 -1.35 12.21 3.78
N PHE A 110 -1.74 12.50 2.54
CA PHE A 110 -0.95 12.28 1.34
C PHE A 110 -0.92 13.53 0.46
N PRO A 111 0.04 14.45 0.64
CA PRO A 111 0.15 15.66 -0.18
C PRO A 111 0.24 15.32 -1.68
N ASN A 112 -0.54 15.97 -2.54
CA ASN A 112 -0.69 15.58 -3.96
C ASN A 112 -1.16 14.12 -4.15
N PRO A 113 -2.29 13.71 -3.57
CA PRO A 113 -2.67 12.31 -3.39
C PRO A 113 -2.88 11.53 -4.70
N GLU A 114 -3.16 12.22 -5.80
CA GLU A 114 -3.40 11.61 -7.11
C GLU A 114 -2.10 11.35 -7.89
N LYS A 115 -0.96 11.90 -7.45
CA LYS A 115 0.33 11.68 -8.09
C LYS A 115 0.96 10.38 -7.59
N PHE A 116 1.53 9.61 -8.52
CA PHE A 116 2.32 8.42 -8.24
C PHE A 116 3.73 8.82 -7.79
N ILE A 117 3.98 8.78 -6.48
CA ILE A 117 5.26 9.19 -5.88
C ILE A 117 5.78 8.04 -4.98
N PRO A 118 6.59 7.12 -5.52
CA PRO A 118 7.15 6.00 -4.75
C PRO A 118 7.86 6.44 -3.46
N GLU A 119 8.58 7.55 -3.50
CA GLU A 119 9.40 8.08 -2.40
C GLU A 119 8.61 8.44 -1.14
N ARG A 120 7.26 8.45 -1.19
CA ARG A 120 6.42 8.49 0.01
C ARG A 120 6.77 7.38 0.99
N PHE A 121 7.12 6.21 0.47
CA PHE A 121 7.44 5.03 1.26
C PHE A 121 8.95 4.85 1.48
N SER A 122 9.75 5.92 1.32
CA SER A 122 11.14 5.92 1.76
C SER A 122 11.24 5.77 3.28
N GLU A 123 12.38 5.30 3.78
CA GLU A 123 12.62 5.15 5.22
C GLU A 123 12.39 6.46 5.99
N GLU A 124 12.74 7.59 5.38
CA GLU A 124 12.55 8.93 5.95
C GLU A 124 11.07 9.33 6.05
N ASN A 125 10.25 8.93 5.08
CA ASN A 125 8.87 9.39 4.94
C ASN A 125 7.85 8.40 5.51
N ILE A 126 8.18 7.11 5.60
CA ILE A 126 7.22 6.05 5.97
C ILE A 126 6.63 6.24 7.37
N GLY A 127 7.36 6.87 8.30
CA GLY A 127 6.89 7.19 9.64
C GLY A 127 5.79 8.26 9.69
N SER A 128 5.66 9.07 8.63
CA SER A 128 4.61 10.09 8.49
C SER A 128 3.32 9.57 7.87
N ILE A 129 3.32 8.33 7.36
CA ILE A 129 2.20 7.71 6.69
C ILE A 129 1.43 6.85 7.68
N VAL A 130 0.11 7.07 7.76
CA VAL A 130 -0.78 6.19 8.53
C VAL A 130 -0.87 4.84 7.81
N PRO A 131 -0.33 3.73 8.35
CA PRO A 131 -0.28 2.48 7.63
C PRO A 131 -1.68 1.87 7.52
N PHE A 132 -2.06 1.45 6.31
CA PHE A 132 -3.29 0.70 6.02
C PHE A 132 -3.38 -0.64 6.79
N SER A 133 -2.23 -1.16 7.25
CA SER A 133 -2.09 -2.44 7.93
C SER A 133 -1.62 -2.27 9.38
N ALA A 134 -2.29 -1.42 10.17
CA ALA A 134 -2.10 -1.38 11.61
C ALA A 134 -3.15 -2.26 12.33
N GLY A 135 -2.73 -2.95 13.40
CA GLY A 135 -3.63 -3.70 14.29
C GLY A 135 -3.64 -5.23 14.13
N PRO A 136 -4.55 -5.94 14.84
CA PRO A 136 -4.54 -7.40 14.96
C PRO A 136 -5.12 -8.15 13.76
N ARG A 137 -5.73 -7.46 12.78
CA ARG A 137 -6.30 -8.04 11.55
C ARG A 137 -5.54 -7.61 10.29
N ARG A 138 -4.23 -7.39 10.41
CA ARG A 138 -3.37 -7.22 9.24
C ARG A 138 -3.45 -8.48 8.37
N ALA A 139 -3.35 -8.31 7.05
CA ALA A 139 -3.11 -9.45 6.17
C ALA A 139 -1.85 -10.20 6.66
N ALA A 140 -1.96 -11.53 6.77
CA ALA A 140 -0.80 -12.37 7.04
C ALA A 140 0.20 -12.19 5.88
N ARG A 141 1.49 -12.08 6.21
CA ARG A 141 2.57 -12.11 5.21
C ARG A 141 2.61 -13.47 4.53
#